data_AF-A0A7S2RIL6-F1
#
_entry.id   AF-A0A7S2RIL6-F1
#
_cell.length_a   1.000
_cell.length_b   1.000
_cell.length_c   1.000
_cell.angle_alpha   90.00
_cell.angle_beta   90.00
_cell.angle_gamma   90.00
#
_symmetry.space_group_name_H-M   'P 1'
#
loop_
_entity.id
_entity.type
_entity.pdbx_description
1 polymer ?
#
loop_
_entity_poly.entity_id
_entity_poly.type
_entity_poly.pdbx_seq_one_letter_code
_entity_poly.pdbx_strand_id
1 'polypeptide(L)'
;MMTAMTSHGGGVVFGNQIAEGAYTEVIYGLLKDGKYGEVINKLTMELQNFPRSRAALSLLAYSYYMLQDFPNAVRMYEQLTKLFPEVQEYRIYFAQSLYKAGLYPEATRACFQVDDPQYAQRMAMLQAAIKYEQEDLRACEALADTCLTDDPETIICHACIAYKEGKYEEARQRFNDAMNTLGYQ
;
A
#
# COMPACT_ATOMS: atom_id res chain seq x y z
N MET A 1 14.47 69.38 -2.10
CA MET A 1 13.57 68.94 -1.01
C MET A 1 13.79 67.44 -0.86
N MET A 2 14.66 66.93 0.02
CA MET A 2 14.39 66.64 1.45
C MET A 2 13.06 65.85 1.59
N THR A 3 12.99 64.62 2.11
CA THR A 3 13.77 64.00 3.20
C THR A 3 13.66 62.46 3.16
N ALA A 4 14.70 61.79 3.63
CA ALA A 4 14.81 60.35 3.87
C ALA A 4 14.05 59.89 5.13
N MET A 5 13.64 58.62 5.16
CA MET A 5 13.65 57.82 6.40
C MET A 5 14.19 56.42 6.10
N THR A 6 15.42 56.18 6.56
CA THR A 6 16.07 54.90 6.80
C THR A 6 15.72 54.40 8.21
N SER A 7 15.62 53.06 8.41
CA SER A 7 16.17 52.30 9.55
C SER A 7 15.40 50.99 9.82
N HIS A 8 15.91 49.82 9.41
CA HIS A 8 16.74 48.82 10.14
C HIS A 8 15.97 47.66 10.80
N GLY A 9 16.54 46.45 10.64
CA GLY A 9 16.28 45.23 11.43
C GLY A 9 15.46 44.21 10.64
N GLY A 10 15.98 43.09 10.15
CA GLY A 10 16.99 42.20 10.74
C GLY A 10 16.30 40.86 10.99
N GLY A 11 16.61 39.85 10.18
CA GLY A 11 16.00 38.53 10.31
C GLY A 11 16.24 37.68 9.08
N VAL A 12 17.48 37.19 8.94
CA VAL A 12 17.85 36.19 7.95
C VAL A 12 16.94 34.99 8.13
N VAL A 13 16.11 34.71 7.12
CA VAL A 13 15.35 33.46 7.03
C VAL A 13 16.38 32.38 6.71
N PHE A 14 16.92 31.73 7.74
CA PHE A 14 17.57 30.44 7.59
C PHE A 14 16.48 29.39 7.32
N GLY A 15 15.93 29.44 6.10
CA GLY A 15 15.32 28.28 5.51
C GLY A 15 16.44 27.26 5.43
N ASN A 16 16.34 26.22 6.24
CA ASN A 16 17.23 25.08 6.20
C ASN A 16 16.94 24.34 4.89
N GLN A 17 17.39 24.92 3.76
CA GLN A 17 17.46 24.30 2.46
C GLN A 17 18.53 23.23 2.58
N ILE A 18 18.14 22.09 3.14
CA ILE A 18 18.85 20.85 2.90
C ILE A 18 18.88 20.73 1.37
N ALA A 19 20.08 20.73 0.79
CA ALA A 19 20.27 20.58 -0.64
C ALA A 19 19.39 19.42 -1.12
N GLU A 20 18.61 19.65 -2.19
CA GLU A 20 17.54 18.76 -2.65
C GLU A 20 17.99 17.29 -2.73
N GLY A 21 19.24 17.04 -3.15
CA GLY A 21 19.86 15.70 -3.17
C GLY A 21 20.17 15.09 -1.79
N ALA A 22 20.59 15.89 -0.81
CA ALA A 22 20.82 15.43 0.57
C ALA A 22 19.49 15.10 1.29
N TYR A 23 18.41 15.82 0.93
CA TYR A 23 17.09 15.53 1.47
C TYR A 23 16.57 14.17 0.97
N THR A 24 16.74 13.90 -0.33
CA THR A 24 16.42 12.60 -0.94
C THR A 24 17.23 11.45 -0.33
N GLU A 25 18.53 11.63 -0.11
CA GLU A 25 19.39 10.63 0.52
C GLU A 25 18.94 10.29 1.96
N VAL A 26 18.58 11.31 2.75
CA VAL A 26 18.06 11.12 4.11
C VAL A 26 16.76 10.32 4.11
N ILE A 27 15.80 10.64 3.25
CA ILE A 27 14.52 9.91 3.20
C ILE A 27 14.74 8.45 2.83
N TYR A 28 15.55 8.15 1.82
CA TYR A 28 15.82 6.76 1.43
C TYR A 28 16.63 6.00 2.50
N GLY A 29 17.56 6.67 3.19
CA GLY A 29 18.26 6.10 4.34
C GLY A 29 17.30 5.70 5.46
N LEU A 30 16.38 6.59 5.83
CA LEU A 30 15.36 6.32 6.85
C LEU A 30 14.41 5.18 6.46
N LEU A 31 14.02 5.10 5.18
CA LEU A 31 13.20 4.00 4.67
C LEU A 31 13.92 2.66 4.77
N LYS A 32 15.20 2.62 4.40
CA LYS A 32 16.03 1.41 4.50
C LYS A 32 16.20 0.95 5.95
N ASP A 33 16.30 1.91 6.88
CA ASP A 33 16.40 1.65 8.32
C ASP A 33 15.04 1.33 8.97
N GLY A 34 13.94 1.31 8.21
CA GLY A 34 12.59 1.04 8.72
C GLY A 34 12.02 2.16 9.61
N LYS A 35 12.59 3.36 9.56
CA LYS A 35 12.20 4.52 10.38
C LYS A 35 11.05 5.30 9.75
N TYR A 36 9.95 4.60 9.48
CA TYR A 36 8.78 5.14 8.75
C TYR A 36 8.14 6.35 9.45
N GLY A 37 8.14 6.40 10.79
CA GLY A 37 7.59 7.54 11.53
C GLY A 37 8.37 8.84 11.29
N GLU A 38 9.70 8.76 11.18
CA GLU A 38 10.53 9.93 10.86
C GLU A 38 10.31 10.40 9.42
N VAL A 39 10.14 9.45 8.48
CA VAL A 39 9.80 9.75 7.08
C VAL A 39 8.47 10.49 7.01
N ILE A 40 7.45 10.02 7.72
CA ILE A 40 6.12 10.66 7.76
C ILE A 40 6.22 12.09 8.27
N ASN A 41 6.94 12.33 9.38
CA ASN A 41 7.09 13.67 9.94
C ASN A 41 7.74 14.65 8.94
N LYS A 42 8.79 14.20 8.24
CA LYS A 42 9.51 15.03 7.25
C LYS A 42 8.64 15.31 6.02
N LEU A 43 8.06 14.26 5.42
CA LEU A 43 7.31 14.38 4.17
C LEU A 43 5.94 15.04 4.35
N THR A 44 5.33 14.97 5.53
CA THR A 44 4.07 15.69 5.79
C THR A 44 4.25 17.20 5.68
N MET A 45 5.38 17.73 6.18
CA MET A 45 5.71 19.15 6.03
C MET A 45 5.98 19.51 4.57
N GLU A 46 6.67 18.64 3.82
CA GLU A 46 6.92 18.85 2.40
C GLU A 46 5.62 18.86 1.60
N LEU A 47 4.70 17.94 1.89
CA LEU A 47 3.42 17.82 1.21
C LEU A 47 2.53 19.06 1.44
N GLN A 48 2.67 19.77 2.56
CA GLN A 48 1.98 21.06 2.76
C GLN A 48 2.44 22.12 1.75
N ASN A 49 3.73 22.14 1.42
CA ASN A 49 4.29 23.07 0.43
C ASN A 49 4.03 22.60 -1.00
N PHE A 50 4.03 21.29 -1.24
CA PHE A 50 3.84 20.68 -2.55
C PHE A 50 2.75 19.60 -2.51
N PRO A 51 1.45 19.96 -2.44
CA PRO A 51 0.34 19.03 -2.17
C PRO A 51 0.11 17.94 -3.22
N ARG A 52 0.76 18.04 -4.39
CA ARG A 52 0.63 17.10 -5.51
C ARG A 52 1.96 16.42 -5.84
N SER A 53 2.96 16.50 -4.95
CA SER A 53 4.24 15.83 -5.15
C SER A 53 4.06 14.31 -5.17
N ARG A 54 4.28 13.69 -6.34
CA ARG A 54 4.19 12.24 -6.54
C ARG A 54 5.07 11.48 -5.57
N ALA A 55 6.33 11.93 -5.43
CA ALA A 55 7.31 11.30 -4.57
C ALA A 55 6.85 11.33 -3.11
N ALA A 56 6.50 12.52 -2.59
CA ALA A 56 6.04 12.67 -1.21
C ALA A 56 4.79 11.82 -0.93
N LEU A 57 3.79 11.86 -1.80
CA LEU A 57 2.57 11.05 -1.66
C LEU A 57 2.87 9.55 -1.63
N SER A 58 3.71 9.05 -2.56
CA SER A 58 4.01 7.62 -2.67
C SER A 58 4.83 7.10 -1.47
N LEU A 59 5.81 7.87 -1.00
CA LEU A 59 6.63 7.50 0.15
C LEU A 59 5.86 7.62 1.48
N LEU A 60 4.96 8.60 1.60
CA LEU A 60 4.02 8.68 2.72
C LEU A 60 3.06 7.48 2.73
N ALA A 61 2.43 7.18 1.59
CA ALA A 61 1.50 6.06 1.47
C ALA A 61 2.17 4.74 1.90
N TYR A 62 3.38 4.50 1.40
CA TYR A 62 4.19 3.33 1.77
C TYR A 62 4.55 3.34 3.26
N SER A 63 5.00 4.47 3.81
CA SER A 63 5.37 4.57 5.22
C SER A 63 4.19 4.32 6.15
N TYR A 64 3.00 4.87 5.84
CA TYR A 64 1.77 4.58 6.56
C TYR A 64 1.39 3.11 6.47
N TYR A 65 1.49 2.51 5.28
CA TYR A 65 1.21 1.08 5.09
C TYR A 65 2.15 0.19 5.93
N MET A 66 3.44 0.51 5.98
CA MET A 66 4.42 -0.24 6.77
C MET A 66 4.20 -0.11 8.29
N LEU A 67 3.67 1.03 8.75
CA LEU A 67 3.22 1.22 10.13
C LEU A 67 1.82 0.67 10.41
N GLN A 68 1.18 0.04 9.43
CA GLN A 68 -0.20 -0.46 9.50
C GLN A 68 -1.25 0.62 9.77
N ASP A 69 -0.91 1.89 9.50
CA ASP A 69 -1.87 3.00 9.45
C ASP A 69 -2.57 3.01 8.08
N PHE A 70 -3.38 1.96 7.87
CA PHE A 70 -4.06 1.75 6.59
C PHE A 70 -5.02 2.88 6.20
N PRO A 71 -5.78 3.53 7.13
CA PRO A 71 -6.62 4.66 6.77
C PRO A 71 -5.83 5.83 6.14
N ASN A 72 -4.66 6.19 6.68
CA ASN A 72 -3.83 7.22 6.06
C ASN A 72 -3.16 6.74 4.76
N ALA A 73 -2.74 5.47 4.67
CA ALA A 73 -2.24 4.89 3.43
C ALA A 73 -3.29 4.97 2.30
N VAL A 74 -4.56 4.62 2.60
CA VAL A 74 -5.70 4.74 1.69
C VAL A 74 -5.83 6.18 1.17
N ARG A 75 -5.78 7.19 2.06
CA ARG A 75 -5.90 8.61 1.65
C ARG A 75 -4.79 9.04 0.69
N MET A 76 -3.55 8.59 0.92
CA MET A 76 -2.43 8.95 0.04
C MET A 76 -2.51 8.22 -1.31
N TYR A 77 -2.80 6.92 -1.31
CA TYR A 77 -2.98 6.16 -2.55
C TYR A 77 -4.20 6.62 -3.36
N GLU A 78 -5.29 7.03 -2.71
CA GLU A 78 -6.45 7.62 -3.40
C GLU A 78 -6.08 8.91 -4.14
N GLN A 79 -5.21 9.75 -3.56
CA GLN A 79 -4.73 10.94 -4.26
C GLN A 79 -3.83 10.57 -5.43
N LEU A 80 -2.96 9.57 -5.26
CA LEU A 80 -2.09 9.09 -6.34
C LEU A 80 -2.87 8.54 -7.53
N THR A 81 -3.94 7.76 -7.30
CA THR A 81 -4.77 7.23 -8.40
C THR A 81 -5.52 8.31 -9.15
N LYS A 82 -5.86 9.43 -8.50
CA LYS A 82 -6.50 10.60 -9.13
C LYS A 82 -5.50 11.46 -9.91
N LEU A 83 -4.28 11.63 -9.39
CA LEU A 83 -3.27 12.51 -9.97
C LEU A 83 -2.44 11.83 -11.08
N PHE A 84 -2.20 10.52 -10.95
CA PHE A 84 -1.38 9.71 -11.84
C PHE A 84 -2.15 8.44 -12.27
N PRO A 85 -3.29 8.60 -12.97
CA PRO A 85 -4.17 7.49 -13.32
C PRO A 85 -3.51 6.45 -14.24
N GLU A 86 -2.43 6.80 -14.93
CA GLU A 86 -1.66 5.91 -15.82
C GLU A 86 -0.82 4.88 -15.07
N VAL A 87 -0.55 5.09 -13.77
CA VAL A 87 0.29 4.20 -12.96
C VAL A 87 -0.59 3.16 -12.27
N GLN A 88 -0.62 1.95 -12.83
CA GLN A 88 -1.49 0.86 -12.37
C GLN A 88 -1.16 0.42 -10.94
N GLU A 89 0.11 0.47 -10.55
CA GLU A 89 0.57 0.08 -9.23
C GLU A 89 -0.11 0.88 -8.11
N TYR A 90 -0.43 2.16 -8.35
CA TYR A 90 -1.15 2.96 -7.35
C TYR A 90 -2.57 2.47 -7.13
N ARG A 91 -3.25 1.97 -8.17
CA ARG A 91 -4.58 1.37 -8.04
C ARG A 91 -4.53 0.06 -7.27
N ILE A 92 -3.50 -0.74 -7.52
CA ILE A 92 -3.25 -2.00 -6.79
C ILE A 92 -3.01 -1.70 -5.30
N TYR A 93 -2.07 -0.81 -4.99
CA TYR A 93 -1.77 -0.47 -3.59
C TYR A 93 -2.95 0.21 -2.89
N PHE A 94 -3.76 0.97 -3.62
CA PHE A 94 -5.02 1.52 -3.12
C PHE A 94 -6.00 0.40 -2.73
N ALA A 95 -6.27 -0.56 -3.62
CA ALA A 95 -7.14 -1.70 -3.34
C ALA A 95 -6.64 -2.53 -2.14
N GLN A 96 -5.34 -2.79 -2.07
CA GLN A 96 -4.71 -3.50 -0.96
C GLN A 96 -4.84 -2.73 0.37
N SER A 97 -4.63 -1.41 0.35
CA SER A 97 -4.76 -0.57 1.54
C SER A 97 -6.22 -0.53 2.02
N LEU A 98 -7.20 -0.49 1.11
CA LEU A 98 -8.62 -0.58 1.45
C LEU A 98 -8.96 -1.91 2.12
N TYR A 99 -8.46 -3.03 1.58
CA TYR A 99 -8.63 -4.34 2.18
C TYR A 99 -8.04 -4.39 3.61
N LYS A 100 -6.80 -3.93 3.78
CA LYS A 100 -6.14 -3.89 5.10
C LYS A 100 -6.83 -2.95 6.08
N ALA A 101 -7.51 -1.91 5.60
CA ALA A 101 -8.33 -1.02 6.41
C ALA A 101 -9.73 -1.61 6.74
N GLY A 102 -10.06 -2.81 6.28
CA GLY A 102 -11.38 -3.44 6.47
C GLY A 102 -12.49 -2.84 5.60
N LEU A 103 -12.15 -1.98 4.64
CA LEU A 103 -13.08 -1.32 3.72
C LEU A 103 -13.38 -2.24 2.52
N TYR A 104 -14.00 -3.39 2.80
CA TYR A 104 -14.18 -4.47 1.83
C TYR A 104 -15.02 -4.11 0.59
N PRO A 105 -16.15 -3.36 0.71
CA PRO A 105 -16.91 -2.94 -0.47
C PRO A 105 -16.11 -2.01 -1.39
N GLU A 106 -15.34 -1.09 -0.83
CA GLU A 106 -14.42 -0.20 -1.55
C GLU A 106 -13.29 -0.99 -2.20
N ALA A 107 -12.65 -1.89 -1.44
CA ALA A 107 -11.54 -2.71 -1.93
C ALA A 107 -11.97 -3.57 -3.12
N THR A 108 -13.15 -4.19 -3.05
CA THR A 108 -13.72 -4.98 -4.15
C THR A 108 -13.93 -4.12 -5.40
N ARG A 109 -14.51 -2.92 -5.25
CA ARG A 109 -14.66 -1.97 -6.37
C ARG A 109 -13.33 -1.55 -6.96
N ALA A 110 -12.33 -1.30 -6.11
CA ALA A 110 -10.98 -0.92 -6.55
C ALA A 110 -10.28 -2.06 -7.32
N CYS A 111 -10.49 -3.33 -6.94
CA CYS A 111 -9.97 -4.48 -7.70
C CYS A 111 -10.49 -4.49 -9.14
N PHE A 112 -11.78 -4.21 -9.36
CA PHE A 112 -12.37 -4.14 -10.70
C PHE A 112 -11.87 -2.95 -11.54
N GLN A 113 -11.21 -1.97 -10.93
CA GLN A 113 -10.64 -0.80 -11.64
C GLN A 113 -9.20 -1.03 -12.11
N VAL A 114 -8.59 -2.17 -11.74
CA VAL A 114 -7.28 -2.61 -12.24
C VAL A 114 -7.52 -3.43 -13.50
N ASP A 115 -7.40 -2.77 -14.65
CA ASP A 115 -7.67 -3.34 -15.97
C ASP A 115 -6.34 -3.65 -16.69
N ASP A 116 -5.64 -4.64 -16.17
CA ASP A 116 -4.42 -5.19 -16.78
C ASP A 116 -4.37 -6.71 -16.53
N PRO A 117 -4.34 -7.53 -17.60
CA PRO A 117 -4.26 -8.99 -17.47
C PRO A 117 -3.09 -9.48 -16.62
N GLN A 118 -1.98 -8.74 -16.56
CA GLN A 118 -0.83 -9.08 -15.72
C GLN A 118 -1.19 -9.14 -14.24
N TYR A 119 -2.17 -8.35 -13.81
CA TYR A 119 -2.60 -8.26 -12.41
C TYR A 119 -3.90 -9.03 -12.12
N ALA A 120 -4.50 -9.69 -13.12
CA ALA A 120 -5.79 -10.36 -12.98
C ALA A 120 -5.81 -11.38 -11.84
N GLN A 121 -4.82 -12.29 -11.77
CA GLN A 121 -4.70 -13.28 -10.69
C GLN A 121 -4.54 -12.60 -9.32
N ARG A 122 -3.68 -11.58 -9.23
CA ARG A 122 -3.47 -10.83 -7.98
C ARG A 122 -4.76 -10.17 -7.49
N MET A 123 -5.56 -9.61 -8.40
CA MET A 123 -6.85 -9.00 -8.07
C MET A 123 -7.92 -10.04 -7.74
N ALA A 124 -7.90 -11.21 -8.37
CA ALA A 124 -8.76 -12.34 -8.01
C ALA A 124 -8.44 -12.85 -6.59
N MET A 125 -7.16 -13.02 -6.26
CA MET A 125 -6.73 -13.43 -4.92
C MET A 125 -7.06 -12.40 -3.83
N LEU A 126 -6.94 -11.10 -4.14
CA LEU A 126 -7.38 -10.05 -3.20
C LEU A 126 -8.89 -10.09 -2.97
N GLN A 127 -9.68 -10.35 -4.02
CA GLN A 127 -11.14 -10.54 -3.89
C GLN A 127 -11.47 -11.82 -3.11
N ALA A 128 -10.74 -12.93 -3.32
CA ALA A 128 -10.91 -14.15 -2.56
C ALA A 128 -10.64 -13.91 -1.07
N ALA A 129 -9.55 -13.21 -0.73
CA ALA A 129 -9.25 -12.80 0.64
C ALA A 129 -10.37 -11.94 1.25
N ILE A 130 -10.96 -11.00 0.50
CA ILE A 130 -12.12 -10.24 0.97
C ILE A 130 -13.31 -11.16 1.26
N LYS A 131 -13.62 -12.12 0.39
CA LYS A 131 -14.71 -13.09 0.61
C LYS A 131 -14.46 -14.00 1.80
N TYR A 132 -13.21 -14.42 2.01
CA TYR A 132 -12.80 -15.17 3.18
C TYR A 132 -13.06 -14.43 4.49
N GLU A 133 -12.72 -13.13 4.55
CA GLU A 133 -13.00 -12.27 5.71
C GLU A 133 -14.50 -12.05 5.94
N GLN A 134 -15.29 -12.06 4.88
CA GLN A 134 -16.76 -11.95 4.93
C GLN A 134 -17.48 -13.27 5.25
N GLU A 135 -16.73 -14.36 5.50
CA GLU A 135 -17.26 -15.73 5.70
C GLU A 135 -18.01 -16.31 4.49
N ASP A 136 -17.88 -15.70 3.31
CA ASP A 136 -18.42 -16.21 2.06
C ASP A 136 -17.42 -17.20 1.42
N LEU A 137 -17.28 -18.36 2.06
CA LEU A 137 -16.29 -19.37 1.67
C LEU A 137 -16.54 -19.91 0.26
N ARG A 138 -17.79 -19.96 -0.20
CA ARG A 138 -18.14 -20.41 -1.55
C ARG A 138 -17.64 -19.44 -2.61
N ALA A 139 -17.86 -18.14 -2.42
CA ALA A 139 -17.33 -17.14 -3.35
C ALA A 139 -15.80 -17.05 -3.29
N CYS A 140 -15.22 -17.23 -2.09
CA CYS A 140 -13.78 -17.32 -1.90
C CYS A 140 -13.18 -18.47 -2.72
N GLU A 141 -13.74 -19.68 -2.61
CA GLU A 141 -13.33 -20.85 -3.36
C GLU A 141 -13.48 -20.65 -4.87
N ALA A 142 -14.63 -20.15 -5.32
CA ALA A 142 -14.87 -19.90 -6.74
C ALA A 142 -13.89 -18.90 -7.36
N LEU A 143 -13.38 -17.92 -6.58
CA LEU A 143 -12.34 -17.00 -7.04
C LEU A 143 -10.97 -17.66 -7.06
N ALA A 144 -10.63 -18.44 -6.02
CA ALA A 144 -9.37 -19.19 -5.97
C ALA A 144 -9.26 -20.19 -7.13
N ASP A 145 -10.36 -20.85 -7.51
CA ASP A 145 -10.43 -21.79 -8.64
C ASP A 145 -10.13 -21.15 -10.01
N THR A 146 -10.20 -19.81 -10.13
CA THR A 146 -9.80 -19.09 -11.35
C THR A 146 -8.31 -18.80 -11.44
N CYS A 147 -7.57 -19.04 -10.35
CA CYS A 147 -6.14 -18.79 -10.23
C CYS A 147 -5.33 -20.05 -10.58
N LEU A 148 -4.01 -19.88 -10.73
CA LEU A 148 -3.12 -21.01 -11.00
C LEU A 148 -3.11 -21.98 -9.82
N THR A 149 -3.41 -23.25 -10.06
CA THR A 149 -3.58 -24.25 -9.00
C THR A 149 -2.28 -24.63 -8.29
N ASP A 150 -1.13 -24.41 -8.93
CA ASP A 150 0.21 -24.64 -8.39
C ASP A 150 0.81 -23.38 -7.74
N ASP A 151 0.11 -22.25 -7.81
CA ASP A 151 0.53 -21.02 -7.15
C ASP A 151 0.38 -21.17 -5.61
N PRO A 152 1.44 -20.88 -4.84
CA PRO A 152 1.40 -21.02 -3.39
C PRO A 152 0.29 -20.22 -2.70
N GLU A 153 -0.04 -19.00 -3.17
CA GLU A 153 -1.13 -18.21 -2.57
C GLU A 153 -2.48 -18.88 -2.77
N THR A 154 -2.70 -19.50 -3.94
CA THR A 154 -3.91 -20.25 -4.27
C THR A 154 -4.06 -21.48 -3.38
N ILE A 155 -2.99 -22.28 -3.22
CA ILE A 155 -2.97 -23.45 -2.34
C ILE A 155 -3.25 -23.04 -0.88
N ILE A 156 -2.62 -21.96 -0.41
CA ILE A 156 -2.85 -21.39 0.93
C ILE A 156 -4.31 -20.95 1.10
N CYS A 157 -4.93 -20.35 0.08
CA CYS A 157 -6.33 -19.96 0.13
C CYS A 157 -7.26 -21.17 0.34
N HIS A 158 -7.08 -22.26 -0.42
CA HIS A 158 -7.84 -23.50 -0.23
C HIS A 158 -7.57 -24.16 1.14
N ALA A 159 -6.35 -24.05 1.67
CA ALA A 159 -6.02 -24.51 3.01
C ALA A 159 -6.79 -23.72 4.08
N CYS A 160 -6.84 -22.39 3.95
CA CYS A 160 -7.61 -21.51 4.83
C CYS A 160 -9.11 -21.80 4.78
N ILE A 161 -9.68 -22.02 3.58
CA ILE A 161 -11.09 -22.41 3.42
C ILE A 161 -11.37 -23.72 4.18
N ALA A 162 -10.58 -24.77 3.92
CA ALA A 162 -10.73 -26.07 4.59
C ALA A 162 -10.61 -25.95 6.12
N TYR A 163 -9.73 -25.08 6.60
CA TYR A 163 -9.60 -24.79 8.02
C TYR A 163 -10.89 -24.18 8.61
N LYS A 164 -11.49 -23.16 7.97
CA LYS A 164 -12.75 -22.56 8.43
C LYS A 164 -13.94 -23.53 8.36
N GLU A 165 -13.91 -24.50 7.45
CA GLU A 165 -14.91 -25.57 7.38
C GLU A 165 -14.71 -26.69 8.41
N GLY A 166 -13.64 -26.64 9.21
CA GLY A 166 -13.31 -27.67 10.21
C GLY A 166 -12.63 -28.90 9.63
N LYS A 167 -12.22 -28.87 8.36
CA LYS A 167 -11.48 -29.95 7.67
C LYS A 167 -9.98 -29.82 7.95
N TYR A 168 -9.60 -29.94 9.23
CA TYR A 168 -8.25 -29.59 9.69
C TYR A 168 -7.14 -30.45 9.07
N GLU A 169 -7.39 -31.74 8.83
CA GLU A 169 -6.38 -32.63 8.24
C GLU A 169 -6.10 -32.28 6.77
N GLU A 170 -7.15 -31.93 6.02
CA GLU A 170 -7.05 -31.45 4.64
C GLU A 170 -6.32 -30.11 4.57
N ALA A 171 -6.67 -29.17 5.46
CA ALA A 171 -5.97 -27.89 5.59
C ALA A 171 -4.47 -28.09 5.88
N ARG A 172 -4.13 -28.98 6.81
CA ARG A 172 -2.75 -29.32 7.18
C ARG A 172 -1.96 -29.85 5.99
N GLN A 173 -2.55 -30.76 5.21
CA GLN A 173 -1.91 -31.31 4.01
C GLN A 173 -1.61 -30.19 3.00
N ARG A 174 -2.60 -29.35 2.68
CA ARG A 174 -2.41 -28.23 1.74
C ARG A 174 -1.37 -27.21 2.20
N PHE A 175 -1.31 -26.89 3.50
CA PHE A 175 -0.26 -26.00 4.01
C PHE A 175 1.14 -26.59 3.81
N ASN A 176 1.31 -27.91 4.00
CA ASN A 176 2.58 -28.58 3.73
C ASN A 176 2.92 -28.55 2.23
N ASP A 177 1.93 -28.76 1.37
CA ASP A 177 2.13 -28.68 -0.09
C ASP A 177 2.60 -27.28 -0.51
N ALA A 178 1.96 -26.22 -0.01
CA ALA A 178 2.38 -24.84 -0.26
C ALA A 178 3.81 -24.55 0.22
N MET A 179 4.20 -25.05 1.40
CA MET A 179 5.57 -24.91 1.92
C MET A 179 6.61 -25.59 1.01
N ASN A 180 6.29 -26.79 0.51
CA ASN A 180 7.16 -27.52 -0.40
C ASN A 180 7.34 -26.79 -1.74
N THR A 181 6.26 -26.21 -2.28
CA THR A 181 6.30 -25.40 -3.52
C THR A 181 7.15 -24.14 -3.37
N LEU A 182 7.14 -23.51 -2.19
CA LEU A 182 7.94 -22.31 -1.89
C LEU A 182 9.43 -22.61 -1.62
N GLY A 183 9.83 -23.89 -1.60
CA GLY A 183 11.23 -24.29 -1.40
C GLY A 183 11.75 -24.13 0.03
N TYR A 184 10.85 -24.01 1.02
CA TYR A 184 11.24 -24.05 2.43
C TYR A 184 11.56 -25.50 2.82
N GLN A 185 12.86 -25.83 2.88
CA GLN A 185 13.39 -27.03 3.52
C GLN A 185 13.90 -26.72 4.93
#